data_AF-A0A9Q0MPL3-F1
#
_entry.id   AF-A0A9Q0MPL3-F1
#
_cell.length_a   1.000
_cell.length_b   1.000
_cell.length_c   1.000
_cell.angle_alpha   90.00
_cell.angle_beta   90.00
_cell.angle_gamma   90.00
#
_symmetry.space_group_name_H-M   'P 1'
#
loop_
_entity.id
_entity.type
_entity.pdbx_description
1 polymer ?
#
loop_
_entity_poly.entity_id
_entity_poly.type
_entity_poly.pdbx_seq_one_letter_code
_entity_poly.pdbx_strand_id
1 'polypeptide(L)'
;MCFPSPKNNKRDNVGLCGCQRAPKSRCISAFGVIVLVLAYTAMGSILFMSLEGEDEDNKTVETAVAASKPYPRSDLVNADIRSRTVDRLWSITEDLNILYKENWTRLAAHEVQQFQDMLLSAVKSSKIQQTGVQPTVNPHKWTYASAFLYSLTLITTIGYGGISPRTQWGRAAALVYAFFGIPIVLLYLSAMGEGLSSAMRCICRKIRTCCDGSNKTIPTENGGNGSGDKRPHGFHSKFNDSSNNYYRPLSVPIPICVMILITYMAFGALIFHYIEHWDVLECIYFCFTSLGTIGFGNLAPKGNISQYAASAYILVGMAVVAMCFSLIQTELIKWLRKYGVQDQLASPTEDLALVSV
;
A
#
# COMPACT_ATOMS: atom_id res chain seq x y z
N MET A 1 66.03 17.58 -22.39
CA MET A 1 65.45 17.69 -23.75
C MET A 1 64.09 17.04 -23.73
N CYS A 2 63.04 17.83 -23.97
CA CYS A 2 61.69 17.37 -24.29
C CYS A 2 61.49 17.41 -25.81
N PHE A 3 60.46 16.67 -26.25
CA PHE A 3 59.75 16.65 -27.56
C PHE A 3 60.17 15.57 -28.58
N PRO A 4 59.26 15.11 -29.49
CA PRO A 4 57.81 14.83 -29.32
C PRO A 4 57.26 13.60 -30.12
N SER A 5 55.99 13.24 -29.82
CA SER A 5 54.95 12.62 -30.70
C SER A 5 54.99 11.11 -31.04
N PRO A 6 53.85 10.46 -31.38
CA PRO A 6 52.58 11.05 -31.81
C PRO A 6 51.35 10.80 -30.92
N LYS A 7 50.48 11.81 -30.97
CA LYS A 7 49.09 11.82 -30.54
C LYS A 7 48.35 10.62 -31.15
N ASN A 8 47.91 9.67 -30.32
CA ASN A 8 46.86 8.75 -30.74
C ASN A 8 45.51 9.33 -30.28
N ASN A 9 44.83 9.92 -31.26
CA ASN A 9 43.54 10.58 -31.12
C ASN A 9 42.44 9.53 -30.97
N LYS A 10 42.31 8.93 -29.78
CA LYS A 10 41.04 8.32 -29.39
C LYS A 10 40.17 9.43 -28.83
N ARG A 11 39.22 9.88 -29.66
CA ARG A 11 38.00 10.52 -29.19
C ARG A 11 37.31 9.52 -28.26
N ASP A 12 37.67 9.58 -26.98
CA ASP A 12 36.83 9.01 -25.96
C ASP A 12 35.55 9.83 -25.99
N ASN A 13 34.53 9.26 -26.63
CA ASN A 13 33.15 9.67 -26.42
C ASN A 13 32.95 9.66 -24.91
N VAL A 14 32.96 10.85 -24.31
CA VAL A 14 32.58 11.07 -22.93
C VAL A 14 31.13 10.63 -22.84
N GLY A 15 30.94 9.37 -22.47
CA GLY A 15 29.66 8.78 -22.20
C GLY A 15 29.05 9.49 -21.01
N LEU A 16 28.32 10.57 -21.27
CA LEU A 16 27.34 11.13 -20.36
C LEU A 16 26.35 10.02 -20.03
N CYS A 17 26.54 9.38 -18.88
CA CYS A 17 25.52 8.88 -17.94
C CYS A 17 26.08 7.65 -17.20
N GLY A 18 26.63 7.87 -16.00
CA GLY A 18 27.04 6.82 -15.06
C GLY A 18 25.90 5.99 -14.47
N CYS A 19 24.77 5.81 -15.17
CA CYS A 19 23.72 4.86 -14.82
C CYS A 19 23.83 3.51 -15.56
N GLN A 20 24.76 3.35 -16.52
CA GLN A 20 24.87 2.10 -17.31
C GLN A 20 25.33 0.86 -16.53
N ARG A 21 25.71 1.01 -15.25
CA ARG A 21 26.02 -0.10 -14.35
C ARG A 21 25.23 0.01 -13.04
N ALA A 22 23.91 0.12 -13.11
CA ALA A 22 23.14 -0.55 -12.07
C ALA A 22 23.50 -2.05 -12.17
N PRO A 23 23.98 -2.70 -11.10
CA PRO A 23 24.44 -4.08 -11.21
C PRO A 23 23.23 -4.94 -11.60
N LYS A 24 23.31 -5.61 -12.76
CA LYS A 24 22.26 -6.47 -13.32
C LYS A 24 21.67 -7.44 -12.29
N SER A 25 22.48 -7.84 -11.30
CA SER A 25 22.08 -8.69 -10.17
C SER A 25 20.94 -8.13 -9.32
N ARG A 26 20.83 -6.81 -9.11
CA ARG A 26 19.77 -6.22 -8.27
C ARG A 26 18.40 -6.23 -8.95
N CYS A 27 18.35 -5.98 -10.26
CA CYS A 27 17.10 -6.07 -11.03
C CYS A 27 16.64 -7.53 -11.16
N ILE A 28 17.57 -8.47 -11.29
CA ILE A 28 17.26 -9.91 -11.29
C ILE A 28 16.69 -10.34 -9.95
N SER A 29 17.28 -9.87 -8.84
CA SER A 29 16.76 -10.13 -7.50
C SER A 29 15.34 -9.56 -7.32
N ALA A 30 15.12 -8.29 -7.72
CA ALA A 30 13.81 -7.65 -7.68
C ALA A 30 12.72 -8.44 -8.45
N PHE A 31 13.02 -8.85 -9.67
CA PHE A 31 12.10 -9.66 -10.48
C PHE A 31 11.85 -11.04 -9.86
N GLY A 32 12.90 -11.71 -9.39
CA GLY A 32 12.79 -13.02 -8.74
C GLY A 32 11.87 -12.98 -7.51
N VAL A 33 11.93 -11.91 -6.72
CA VAL A 33 11.09 -11.76 -5.53
C VAL A 33 9.63 -11.44 -5.89
N ILE A 34 9.36 -10.65 -6.94
CA ILE A 34 7.99 -10.45 -7.44
C ILE A 34 7.37 -11.79 -7.86
N VAL A 35 8.12 -12.59 -8.63
CA VAL A 35 7.66 -13.91 -9.08
C VAL A 35 7.42 -14.83 -7.88
N LEU A 36 8.30 -14.81 -6.88
CA LEU A 36 8.14 -15.57 -5.64
C LEU A 36 6.85 -15.21 -4.91
N VAL A 37 6.55 -13.92 -4.73
CA VAL A 37 5.31 -13.47 -4.08
C VAL A 37 4.09 -13.90 -4.88
N LEU A 38 4.08 -13.70 -6.20
CA LEU A 38 2.96 -14.08 -7.06
C LEU A 38 2.70 -15.59 -7.06
N ALA A 39 3.76 -16.40 -7.10
CA ALA A 39 3.66 -17.86 -7.01
C ALA A 39 3.14 -18.29 -5.64
N TYR A 40 3.62 -17.65 -4.57
CA TYR A 40 3.15 -17.93 -3.21
C TYR A 40 1.67 -17.58 -3.03
N THR A 41 1.20 -16.44 -3.56
CA THR A 41 -0.21 -16.05 -3.51
C THR A 41 -1.11 -16.94 -4.36
N ALA A 42 -0.63 -17.41 -5.51
CA ALA A 42 -1.34 -18.39 -6.34
C ALA A 42 -1.43 -19.77 -5.65
N MET A 43 -0.38 -20.19 -4.95
CA MET A 43 -0.42 -21.40 -4.14
C MET A 43 -1.43 -21.26 -2.98
N GLY A 44 -1.45 -20.11 -2.31
CA GLY A 44 -2.43 -19.78 -1.28
C GLY A 44 -3.87 -19.81 -1.80
N SER A 45 -4.13 -19.27 -2.99
CA SER A 45 -5.49 -19.26 -3.56
C SER A 45 -5.99 -20.66 -3.84
N ILE A 46 -5.14 -21.56 -4.36
CA ILE A 46 -5.48 -22.98 -4.54
C ILE A 46 -5.73 -23.65 -3.18
N LEU A 47 -4.88 -23.40 -2.19
CA LEU A 47 -5.01 -23.96 -0.85
C LEU A 47 -6.35 -23.60 -0.19
N PHE A 48 -6.68 -22.31 -0.08
CA PHE A 48 -7.92 -21.89 0.59
C PHE A 48 -9.17 -22.24 -0.21
N MET A 49 -9.10 -22.23 -1.54
CA MET A 49 -10.19 -22.73 -2.37
C MET A 49 -10.40 -24.24 -2.19
N SER A 50 -9.34 -25.02 -1.99
CA SER A 50 -9.49 -26.46 -1.73
C SER A 50 -10.06 -26.76 -0.34
N LEU A 51 -9.75 -25.93 0.66
CA LEU A 51 -10.19 -26.14 2.05
C LEU A 51 -11.58 -25.56 2.34
N GLU A 52 -11.99 -24.50 1.63
CA GLU A 52 -13.21 -23.74 1.93
C GLU A 52 -14.13 -23.57 0.71
N GLY A 53 -13.72 -24.06 -0.46
CA GLY A 53 -14.49 -23.97 -1.71
C GLY A 53 -15.51 -25.09 -1.92
N GLU A 54 -15.53 -26.10 -1.05
CA GLU A 54 -16.60 -27.11 -1.07
C GLU A 54 -17.88 -26.51 -0.47
N ASP A 55 -18.97 -26.52 -1.25
CA ASP A 55 -20.30 -26.14 -0.79
C ASP A 55 -20.76 -27.13 0.29
N GLU A 56 -20.56 -26.80 1.57
CA GLU A 56 -21.35 -27.41 2.63
C GLU A 56 -22.79 -26.90 2.53
N ASP A 57 -23.55 -27.52 1.64
CA ASP A 57 -24.97 -27.70 1.83
C ASP A 57 -25.17 -28.42 3.18
N ASN A 58 -25.84 -27.74 4.11
CA ASN A 58 -26.30 -28.24 5.42
C ASN A 58 -25.24 -28.62 6.47
N LYS A 59 -25.31 -27.88 7.59
CA LYS A 59 -24.75 -28.15 8.95
C LYS A 59 -23.33 -27.70 9.24
N THR A 60 -23.11 -26.39 9.20
CA THR A 60 -22.31 -25.77 10.27
C THR A 60 -23.08 -24.58 10.83
N VAL A 61 -23.50 -24.75 12.09
CA VAL A 61 -24.04 -23.73 12.97
C VAL A 61 -23.29 -22.43 12.71
N GLU A 62 -23.99 -21.38 12.27
CA GLU A 62 -23.51 -20.02 12.36
C GLU A 62 -23.06 -19.82 13.81
N THR A 63 -21.75 -19.87 14.03
CA THR A 63 -21.19 -19.47 15.32
C THR A 63 -21.70 -18.05 15.53
N ALA A 64 -22.38 -17.77 16.64
CA ALA A 64 -23.10 -16.51 16.90
C ALA A 64 -22.26 -15.23 16.65
N VAL A 65 -20.93 -15.36 16.58
CA VAL A 65 -19.95 -14.33 16.25
C VAL A 65 -19.93 -13.93 14.75
N ALA A 66 -20.36 -14.80 13.84
CA ALA A 66 -20.42 -14.49 12.40
C ALA A 66 -21.71 -13.76 12.01
N ALA A 67 -22.78 -13.95 12.77
CA ALA A 67 -24.03 -13.20 12.64
C ALA A 67 -23.92 -11.76 13.17
N SER A 68 -22.84 -11.43 13.89
CA SER A 68 -22.62 -10.09 14.47
C SER A 68 -21.73 -9.18 13.62
N LYS A 69 -21.31 -9.56 12.40
CA LYS A 69 -20.58 -8.66 11.50
C LYS A 69 -21.57 -7.88 10.60
N PRO A 70 -21.65 -6.54 10.72
CA PRO A 70 -22.57 -5.72 9.95
C PRO A 70 -22.19 -5.71 8.47
N TYR A 71 -23.18 -5.85 7.58
CA TYR A 71 -23.01 -5.69 6.14
C TYR A 71 -23.83 -4.46 5.70
N PRO A 72 -23.23 -3.50 4.98
CA PRO A 72 -23.71 -2.11 4.97
C PRO A 72 -25.05 -1.86 4.26
N ARG A 73 -25.64 -2.87 3.58
CA ARG A 73 -26.97 -2.75 2.95
C ARG A 73 -28.11 -3.41 3.72
N SER A 74 -27.83 -4.44 4.52
CA SER A 74 -28.83 -5.03 5.42
C SER A 74 -29.02 -4.22 6.70
N ASP A 75 -28.06 -3.35 7.03
CA ASP A 75 -28.08 -2.56 8.27
C ASP A 75 -29.23 -1.54 8.31
N LEU A 76 -29.61 -0.92 7.18
CA LEU A 76 -30.72 0.04 7.15
C LEU A 76 -32.08 -0.65 7.41
N VAL A 77 -32.31 -1.80 6.78
CA VAL A 77 -33.56 -2.56 6.95
C VAL A 77 -33.61 -3.18 8.36
N ASN A 78 -32.52 -3.79 8.82
CA ASN A 78 -32.46 -4.38 10.16
C ASN A 78 -32.57 -3.31 11.26
N ALA A 79 -31.98 -2.13 11.05
CA ALA A 79 -32.10 -1.00 11.98
C ALA A 79 -33.52 -0.42 12.02
N ASP A 80 -34.19 -0.30 10.87
CA ASP A 80 -35.59 0.16 10.80
C ASP A 80 -36.54 -0.82 11.49
N ILE A 81 -36.43 -2.13 11.21
CA ILE A 81 -37.23 -3.16 11.87
C ILE A 81 -36.97 -3.13 13.39
N ARG A 82 -35.71 -3.02 13.82
CA ARG A 82 -35.36 -2.92 15.25
C ARG A 82 -35.96 -1.67 15.90
N SER A 83 -35.87 -0.50 15.25
CA SER A 83 -36.41 0.75 15.78
C SER A 83 -37.92 0.63 15.99
N ARG A 84 -38.64 0.12 14.98
CA ARG A 84 -40.11 -0.06 15.06
C ARG A 84 -40.52 -1.02 16.16
N THR A 85 -39.78 -2.11 16.37
CA THR A 85 -40.05 -3.04 17.48
C THR A 85 -39.83 -2.39 18.83
N VAL A 86 -38.77 -1.58 18.98
CA VAL A 86 -38.53 -0.82 20.21
C VAL A 86 -39.65 0.19 20.46
N ASP A 87 -40.09 0.91 19.44
CA ASP A 87 -41.19 1.88 19.56
C ASP A 87 -42.52 1.20 19.95
N ARG A 88 -42.79 0.00 19.42
CA ARG A 88 -43.97 -0.79 19.80
C ARG A 88 -43.89 -1.33 21.22
N LEU A 89 -42.71 -1.82 21.64
CA LEU A 89 -42.49 -2.25 23.02
C LEU A 89 -42.68 -1.08 24.00
N TRP A 90 -42.27 0.12 23.60
CA TRP A 90 -42.50 1.34 24.36
C TRP A 90 -43.98 1.69 24.46
N SER A 91 -44.72 1.69 23.34
CA SER A 91 -46.18 1.92 23.32
C SER A 91 -46.95 0.91 24.17
N ILE A 92 -46.61 -0.39 24.12
CA ILE A 92 -47.21 -1.41 24.99
C ILE A 92 -47.04 -1.04 26.47
N THR A 93 -45.89 -0.46 26.82
CA THR A 93 -45.58 -0.07 28.20
C THR A 93 -46.37 1.19 28.61
N GLU A 94 -46.61 2.12 27.67
CA GLU A 94 -47.35 3.35 27.88
C GLU A 94 -48.88 3.14 27.96
N ASP A 95 -49.42 2.21 27.16
CA ASP A 95 -50.85 1.92 27.07
C ASP A 95 -51.39 1.11 28.27
N LEU A 96 -50.51 0.51 29.07
CA LEU A 96 -50.88 -0.26 30.26
C LEU A 96 -50.91 0.65 31.51
N ASN A 97 -52.13 1.01 31.93
CA ASN A 97 -52.37 1.84 33.13
C ASN A 97 -51.79 1.25 34.45
N ILE A 98 -51.64 -0.08 34.52
CA ILE A 98 -50.93 -0.80 35.59
C ILE A 98 -50.10 -1.92 34.96
N LEU A 99 -48.79 -1.91 35.18
CA LEU A 99 -47.84 -2.83 34.56
C LEU A 99 -47.83 -4.20 35.27
N TYR A 100 -48.85 -5.01 35.02
CA TYR A 100 -48.87 -6.41 35.48
C TYR A 100 -47.83 -7.23 34.71
N LYS A 101 -46.88 -7.83 35.46
CA LYS A 101 -45.73 -8.55 34.91
C LYS A 101 -46.14 -9.62 33.90
N GLU A 102 -47.13 -10.45 34.21
CA GLU A 102 -47.55 -11.56 33.33
C GLU A 102 -48.18 -11.07 32.02
N ASN A 103 -49.00 -10.01 32.08
CA ASN A 103 -49.67 -9.47 30.89
C ASN A 103 -48.68 -8.74 29.97
N TRP A 104 -47.79 -7.93 30.55
CA TRP A 104 -46.75 -7.24 29.79
C TRP A 104 -45.76 -8.23 29.18
N THR A 105 -45.26 -9.22 29.94
CA THR A 105 -44.32 -10.22 29.40
C THR A 105 -44.92 -11.00 28.24
N ARG A 106 -46.22 -11.33 28.29
CA ARG A 106 -46.90 -12.00 27.17
C ARG A 106 -46.97 -11.12 25.92
N LEU A 107 -47.32 -9.84 26.06
CA LEU A 107 -47.40 -8.89 24.94
C LEU A 107 -46.02 -8.59 24.35
N ALA A 108 -45.03 -8.35 25.20
CA ALA A 108 -43.65 -8.10 24.78
C ALA A 108 -43.05 -9.33 24.10
N ALA A 109 -43.27 -10.55 24.62
CA ALA A 109 -42.82 -11.78 23.99
C ALA A 109 -43.43 -11.97 22.59
N HIS A 110 -44.71 -11.65 22.43
CA HIS A 110 -45.38 -11.70 21.13
C HIS A 110 -44.77 -10.70 20.14
N GLU A 111 -44.48 -9.46 20.55
CA GLU A 111 -43.86 -8.45 19.68
C GLU A 111 -42.42 -8.83 19.29
N VAL A 112 -41.65 -9.39 20.23
CA VAL A 112 -40.29 -9.91 19.95
C VAL A 112 -40.35 -11.10 19.00
N GLN A 113 -41.35 -11.97 19.12
CA GLN A 113 -41.53 -13.08 18.20
C GLN A 113 -41.89 -12.60 16.79
N GLN A 114 -42.76 -11.58 16.67
CA GLN A 114 -43.03 -10.93 15.38
C GLN A 114 -41.78 -10.28 14.78
N PHE A 115 -40.95 -9.65 15.59
CA PHE A 115 -39.65 -9.13 15.15
C PHE A 115 -38.76 -10.24 14.59
N GLN A 116 -38.67 -11.38 15.28
CA GLN A 116 -37.90 -12.53 14.81
C GLN A 116 -38.43 -13.06 13.48
N ASP A 117 -39.75 -13.19 13.31
CA ASP A 117 -40.37 -13.65 12.07
C ASP A 117 -40.18 -12.66 10.92
N MET A 118 -40.29 -11.35 11.19
CA MET A 118 -40.02 -10.30 10.21
C MET A 118 -38.55 -10.28 9.80
N LEU A 119 -37.64 -10.44 10.76
CA LEU A 119 -36.20 -10.46 10.47
C LEU A 119 -35.81 -11.73 9.70
N LEU A 120 -36.32 -12.90 10.10
CA LEU A 120 -36.11 -14.15 9.37
C LEU A 120 -36.70 -14.11 7.96
N SER A 121 -37.90 -13.55 7.79
CA SER A 121 -38.51 -13.40 6.47
C SER A 121 -37.80 -12.34 5.64
N ALA A 122 -37.30 -11.23 6.20
CA ALA A 122 -36.47 -10.26 5.49
C ALA A 122 -35.10 -10.83 5.08
N VAL A 123 -34.49 -11.66 5.93
CA VAL A 123 -33.24 -12.38 5.61
C VAL A 123 -33.48 -13.47 4.55
N LYS A 124 -34.62 -14.17 4.60
CA LYS A 124 -35.02 -15.12 3.54
C LYS A 124 -35.40 -14.39 2.24
N SER A 125 -36.10 -13.27 2.32
CA SER A 125 -36.54 -12.49 1.17
C SER A 125 -35.40 -11.70 0.54
N SER A 126 -34.37 -11.30 1.28
CA SER A 126 -33.12 -10.81 0.67
C SER A 126 -32.35 -11.91 -0.08
N LYS A 127 -32.55 -13.20 0.28
CA LYS A 127 -32.15 -14.33 -0.56
C LYS A 127 -33.08 -14.53 -1.77
N ILE A 128 -34.40 -14.31 -1.62
CA ILE A 128 -35.41 -14.53 -2.68
C ILE A 128 -35.56 -13.32 -3.63
N GLN A 129 -35.19 -12.11 -3.25
CA GLN A 129 -35.20 -10.93 -4.13
C GLN A 129 -33.94 -10.88 -5.02
N GLN A 130 -33.03 -11.85 -4.86
CA GLN A 130 -32.06 -12.25 -5.89
C GLN A 130 -32.67 -13.24 -6.91
N THR A 131 -33.86 -13.81 -6.66
CA THR A 131 -34.59 -14.71 -7.59
C THR A 131 -35.67 -13.98 -8.37
N GLY A 132 -35.28 -12.94 -9.09
CA GLY A 132 -36.17 -12.14 -9.94
C GLY A 132 -35.42 -11.48 -11.09
N VAL A 133 -34.79 -12.30 -11.94
CA VAL A 133 -34.11 -12.06 -13.24
C VAL A 133 -32.66 -12.54 -13.23
N GLN A 134 -32.43 -13.58 -14.04
CA GLN A 134 -31.20 -14.33 -14.38
C GLN A 134 -30.73 -15.46 -13.43
N PRO A 135 -30.69 -16.72 -13.91
CA PRO A 135 -30.03 -17.82 -13.22
C PRO A 135 -28.53 -17.78 -13.59
N THR A 136 -27.66 -17.48 -12.63
CA THR A 136 -26.29 -18.03 -12.53
C THR A 136 -25.57 -17.40 -11.34
N VAL A 137 -24.91 -18.28 -10.58
CA VAL A 137 -23.92 -17.99 -9.54
C VAL A 137 -24.52 -17.57 -8.18
N ASN A 138 -24.77 -18.57 -7.33
CA ASN A 138 -24.39 -18.43 -5.91
C ASN A 138 -22.99 -17.81 -5.93
N PRO A 139 -22.74 -16.58 -5.44
CA PRO A 139 -21.38 -16.08 -5.39
C PRO A 139 -20.62 -16.95 -4.41
N HIS A 140 -19.97 -18.01 -4.90
CA HIS A 140 -19.04 -18.82 -4.13
C HIS A 140 -18.13 -17.81 -3.44
N LYS A 141 -18.19 -17.77 -2.11
CA LYS A 141 -17.40 -16.81 -1.33
C LYS A 141 -15.90 -17.01 -1.61
N TRP A 142 -15.54 -18.24 -1.95
CA TRP A 142 -14.20 -18.68 -2.32
C TRP A 142 -14.10 -18.99 -3.82
N THR A 143 -14.09 -17.94 -4.65
CA THR A 143 -13.60 -18.07 -6.03
C THR A 143 -12.08 -18.00 -6.04
N TYR A 144 -11.44 -18.45 -7.12
CA TYR A 144 -9.98 -18.31 -7.25
C TYR A 144 -9.53 -16.83 -7.10
N ALA A 145 -10.27 -15.89 -7.69
CA ALA A 145 -9.96 -14.46 -7.60
C ALA A 145 -10.09 -13.92 -6.16
N SER A 146 -11.13 -14.35 -5.43
CA SER A 146 -11.34 -13.92 -4.05
C SER A 146 -10.34 -14.57 -3.09
N ALA A 147 -10.00 -15.85 -3.32
CA ALA A 147 -8.97 -16.58 -2.59
C ALA A 147 -7.56 -16.02 -2.86
N PHE A 148 -7.29 -15.53 -4.07
CA PHE A 148 -6.04 -14.86 -4.42
C PHE A 148 -5.89 -13.54 -3.68
N LEU A 149 -6.92 -12.69 -3.71
CA LEU A 149 -6.94 -11.44 -2.96
C LEU A 149 -6.84 -11.70 -1.44
N TYR A 150 -7.55 -12.70 -0.92
CA TYR A 150 -7.44 -13.13 0.47
C TYR A 150 -5.99 -13.55 0.83
N SER A 151 -5.39 -14.41 0.01
CA SER A 151 -4.02 -14.91 0.23
C SER A 151 -3.00 -13.78 0.20
N LEU A 152 -3.13 -12.83 -0.73
CA LEU A 152 -2.29 -11.64 -0.79
C LEU A 152 -2.48 -10.77 0.45
N THR A 153 -3.72 -10.43 0.79
CA THR A 153 -4.02 -9.53 1.92
C THR A 153 -3.66 -10.12 3.29
N LEU A 154 -3.62 -11.45 3.39
CA LEU A 154 -3.16 -12.17 4.58
C LEU A 154 -1.63 -12.01 4.78
N ILE A 155 -0.84 -12.20 3.72
CA ILE A 155 0.63 -12.08 3.82
C ILE A 155 1.09 -10.62 3.89
N THR A 156 0.35 -9.69 3.27
CA THR A 156 0.63 -8.26 3.34
C THR A 156 0.04 -7.61 4.59
N THR A 157 -0.53 -8.40 5.50
CA THR A 157 -1.11 -7.96 6.78
C THR A 157 -2.16 -6.85 6.64
N ILE A 158 -2.87 -6.78 5.51
CA ILE A 158 -3.98 -5.83 5.29
C ILE A 158 -5.25 -6.37 5.93
N GLY A 159 -5.60 -7.62 5.62
CA GLY A 159 -6.69 -8.35 6.26
C GLY A 159 -8.07 -7.68 6.24
N TYR A 160 -8.66 -7.43 5.07
CA TYR A 160 -10.01 -6.83 4.94
C TYR A 160 -11.14 -7.56 5.69
N GLY A 161 -10.94 -8.78 6.20
CA GLY A 161 -11.88 -9.43 7.12
C GLY A 161 -13.28 -9.79 6.57
N GLY A 162 -13.55 -9.53 5.28
CA GLY A 162 -14.79 -9.89 4.60
C GLY A 162 -14.88 -11.36 4.17
N ILE A 163 -13.72 -11.99 3.91
CA ILE A 163 -13.58 -13.42 3.65
C ILE A 163 -12.56 -13.95 4.64
N SER A 164 -12.91 -15.03 5.35
CA SER A 164 -12.04 -15.66 6.35
C SER A 164 -12.40 -17.15 6.47
N PRO A 165 -11.41 -18.03 6.66
CA PRO A 165 -11.65 -19.46 6.76
C PRO A 165 -12.51 -19.78 7.99
N ARG A 166 -13.60 -20.53 7.75
CA ARG A 166 -14.52 -20.92 8.81
C ARG A 166 -14.13 -22.26 9.42
N THR A 167 -13.53 -23.14 8.64
CA THR A 167 -13.12 -24.48 9.08
C THR A 167 -11.94 -24.39 10.05
N GLN A 168 -11.83 -25.37 10.95
CA GLN A 168 -10.69 -25.47 11.87
C GLN A 168 -9.37 -25.63 11.11
N TRP A 169 -9.38 -26.45 10.06
CA TRP A 169 -8.22 -26.69 9.19
C TRP A 169 -7.86 -25.46 8.35
N GLY A 170 -8.83 -24.72 7.82
CA GLY A 170 -8.60 -23.46 7.10
C GLY A 170 -7.95 -22.40 7.99
N ARG A 171 -8.36 -22.29 9.26
CA ARG A 171 -7.72 -21.39 10.24
C ARG A 171 -6.28 -21.81 10.56
N ALA A 172 -6.05 -23.11 10.78
CA ALA A 172 -4.69 -23.63 11.01
C ALA A 172 -3.79 -23.38 9.79
N ALA A 173 -4.30 -23.63 8.58
CA ALA A 173 -3.60 -23.34 7.32
C ALA A 173 -3.28 -21.85 7.18
N ALA A 174 -4.21 -20.95 7.53
CA ALA A 174 -3.97 -19.51 7.50
C ALA A 174 -2.83 -19.07 8.43
N LEU A 175 -2.72 -19.66 9.63
CA LEU A 175 -1.62 -19.37 10.55
C LEU A 175 -0.27 -19.78 9.97
N VAL A 176 -0.17 -21.01 9.46
CA VAL A 176 1.07 -21.52 8.86
C VAL A 176 1.44 -20.72 7.61
N TYR A 177 0.45 -20.42 6.77
CA TYR A 177 0.65 -19.64 5.55
C TYR A 177 1.11 -18.20 5.85
N ALA A 178 0.57 -17.56 6.88
CA ALA A 178 1.02 -16.23 7.32
C ALA A 178 2.45 -16.27 7.90
N PHE A 179 2.80 -17.31 8.66
CA PHE A 179 4.13 -17.46 9.27
C PHE A 179 5.26 -17.44 8.23
N PHE A 180 5.09 -18.13 7.10
CA PHE A 180 6.07 -18.09 6.00
C PHE A 180 5.86 -16.90 5.06
N GLY A 181 4.62 -16.47 4.87
CA GLY A 181 4.28 -15.39 3.95
C GLY A 181 4.77 -14.01 4.39
N ILE A 182 4.67 -13.69 5.69
CA ILE A 182 5.12 -12.38 6.22
C ILE A 182 6.62 -12.16 5.97
N PRO A 183 7.53 -13.10 6.29
CA PRO A 183 8.94 -12.98 5.93
C PRO A 183 9.19 -12.79 4.43
N ILE A 184 8.43 -13.48 3.57
CA ILE A 184 8.52 -13.33 2.11
C ILE A 184 8.11 -11.92 1.69
N VAL A 185 7.04 -11.36 2.27
CA VAL A 185 6.62 -9.98 2.00
C VAL A 185 7.63 -8.97 2.53
N LEU A 186 8.26 -9.20 3.68
CA LEU A 186 9.34 -8.32 4.17
C LEU A 186 10.55 -8.34 3.21
N LEU A 187 10.88 -9.50 2.66
CA LEU A 187 11.90 -9.63 1.62
C LEU A 187 11.50 -8.90 0.33
N TYR A 188 10.22 -8.98 -0.04
CA TYR A 188 9.66 -8.18 -1.14
C TYR A 188 9.80 -6.68 -0.91
N LEU A 189 9.42 -6.18 0.26
CA LEU A 189 9.51 -4.76 0.59
C LEU A 189 10.96 -4.27 0.58
N SER A 190 11.92 -5.04 1.10
CA SER A 190 13.33 -4.64 1.08
C SER A 190 13.90 -4.61 -0.34
N ALA A 191 13.67 -5.66 -1.14
CA ALA A 191 14.15 -5.75 -2.51
C ALA A 191 13.55 -4.65 -3.41
N MET A 192 12.22 -4.42 -3.31
CA MET A 192 11.54 -3.37 -4.06
C MET A 192 11.95 -1.98 -3.61
N GLY A 193 12.05 -1.74 -2.30
CA GLY A 193 12.41 -0.44 -1.74
C GLY A 193 13.79 0.03 -2.20
N GLU A 194 14.80 -0.85 -2.19
CA GLU A 194 16.14 -0.53 -2.66
C GLU A 194 16.21 -0.41 -4.19
N GLY A 195 15.59 -1.35 -4.92
CA GLY A 195 15.60 -1.39 -6.38
C GLY A 195 14.94 -0.15 -6.99
N LEU A 196 13.70 0.14 -6.57
CA LEU A 196 12.92 1.23 -7.11
C LEU A 196 13.45 2.60 -6.65
N SER A 197 13.95 2.73 -5.42
CA SER A 197 14.57 3.99 -4.96
C SER A 197 15.88 4.31 -5.69
N SER A 198 16.65 3.28 -6.08
CA SER A 198 17.84 3.43 -6.92
C SER A 198 17.47 3.88 -8.33
N ALA A 199 16.44 3.28 -8.92
CA ALA A 199 15.91 3.67 -10.22
C ALA A 199 15.41 5.12 -10.19
N MET A 200 14.62 5.49 -9.18
CA MET A 200 14.10 6.85 -8.98
C MET A 200 15.23 7.88 -8.88
N ARG A 201 16.28 7.59 -8.10
CA ARG A 201 17.45 8.48 -8.01
C ARG A 201 18.15 8.66 -9.36
N CYS A 202 18.25 7.62 -10.20
CA CYS A 202 18.78 7.77 -11.55
C CYS A 202 17.85 8.60 -12.45
N ILE A 203 16.53 8.39 -12.37
CA ILE A 203 15.53 9.17 -13.12
C ILE A 203 15.62 10.66 -12.75
N CYS A 204 15.63 10.99 -11.45
CA CYS A 204 15.76 12.38 -10.98
C CYS A 204 17.06 13.04 -11.45
N ARG A 205 18.19 12.30 -11.48
CA ARG A 205 19.45 12.80 -12.04
C ARG A 205 19.32 13.10 -13.53
N LYS A 206 18.72 12.20 -14.30
CA LYS A 206 18.53 12.35 -15.75
C LYS A 206 17.65 13.56 -16.06
N ILE A 207 16.54 13.74 -15.33
CA ILE A 207 15.65 14.89 -15.48
C ILE A 207 16.40 16.20 -15.19
N ARG A 208 17.16 16.28 -14.07
CA ARG A 208 17.97 17.48 -13.76
C ARG A 208 19.00 17.80 -14.84
N THR A 209 19.72 16.80 -15.36
CA THR A 209 20.70 17.03 -16.43
C THR A 209 20.07 17.51 -17.74
N CYS A 210 18.84 17.10 -18.06
CA CYS A 210 18.12 17.61 -19.23
C CYS A 210 17.67 19.07 -19.06
N CYS A 211 17.26 19.48 -17.85
CA CYS A 211 16.86 20.85 -17.58
C CYS A 211 18.05 21.82 -17.51
N ASP A 212 19.20 21.38 -16.98
CA ASP A 212 20.41 22.21 -16.86
C ASP A 212 21.16 22.40 -18.21
N GLY A 213 20.96 21.48 -19.16
CA GLY A 213 21.51 21.57 -20.52
C GLY A 213 20.92 22.70 -21.37
N SER A 214 19.84 23.35 -20.95
CA SER A 214 19.16 24.39 -21.73
C SER A 214 19.74 25.81 -21.54
N ASN A 215 20.71 26.01 -20.63
CA ASN A 215 21.24 27.34 -20.27
C ASN A 215 22.70 27.60 -20.68
N LYS A 216 23.27 26.85 -21.63
CA LYS A 216 24.55 27.23 -22.24
C LYS A 216 24.33 28.18 -23.42
N THR A 217 24.08 29.45 -23.11
CA THR A 217 24.20 30.54 -24.08
C THR A 217 25.66 30.60 -24.54
N ILE A 218 25.84 30.52 -25.85
CA ILE A 218 27.11 30.64 -26.58
C ILE A 218 27.76 32.00 -26.22
N PRO A 219 29.05 32.09 -25.84
CA PRO A 219 29.73 33.37 -25.85
C PRO A 219 30.01 33.72 -27.31
N THR A 220 29.28 34.71 -27.84
CA THR A 220 29.58 35.35 -29.12
C THR A 220 30.86 36.16 -28.98
N GLU A 221 31.96 35.65 -29.52
CA GLU A 221 33.11 36.47 -29.90
C GLU A 221 32.69 37.42 -31.02
N ASN A 222 32.83 38.73 -30.80
CA ASN A 222 33.01 39.69 -31.87
C ASN A 222 34.13 40.65 -31.46
N GLY A 223 35.19 40.62 -32.27
CA GLY A 223 36.42 41.38 -32.06
C GLY A 223 36.25 42.89 -32.28
N GLY A 224 37.06 43.65 -31.54
CA GLY A 224 37.33 45.06 -31.74
C GLY A 224 38.71 45.40 -31.21
N ASN A 225 39.60 45.81 -32.12
CA ASN A 225 40.97 46.24 -31.87
C ASN A 225 41.06 47.39 -30.84
N GLY A 226 42.02 47.31 -29.94
CA GLY A 226 42.44 48.43 -29.08
C GLY A 226 43.76 48.12 -28.38
N SER A 227 44.85 48.66 -28.90
CA SER A 227 46.20 48.60 -28.33
C SER A 227 46.26 49.20 -26.93
N GLY A 228 46.88 48.49 -25.97
CA GLY A 228 47.12 48.99 -24.63
C GLY A 228 47.78 47.96 -23.73
N ASP A 229 49.09 48.09 -23.57
CA ASP A 229 49.99 47.35 -22.69
C ASP A 229 49.52 47.29 -21.22
N LYS A 230 49.56 46.09 -20.60
CA LYS A 230 50.10 45.82 -19.24
C LYS A 230 49.93 44.35 -18.83
N ARG A 231 51.05 43.75 -18.41
CA ARG A 231 51.21 42.37 -17.88
C ARG A 231 50.60 42.17 -16.46
N PRO A 232 50.42 40.91 -16.01
CA PRO A 232 49.29 40.52 -15.16
C PRO A 232 49.64 40.42 -13.67
N HIS A 233 48.67 40.74 -12.81
CA HIS A 233 48.67 40.32 -11.41
C HIS A 233 47.29 39.77 -11.02
N GLY A 234 47.28 38.47 -10.67
CA GLY A 234 46.40 37.87 -9.67
C GLY A 234 44.88 37.94 -9.89
N PHE A 235 44.36 37.26 -10.91
CA PHE A 235 42.95 36.85 -10.89
C PHE A 235 42.85 35.48 -10.20
N HIS A 236 42.30 35.49 -8.99
CA HIS A 236 41.95 34.30 -8.22
C HIS A 236 40.97 33.47 -9.06
N SER A 237 41.50 32.51 -9.81
CA SER A 237 40.72 31.49 -10.50
C SER A 237 39.78 30.86 -9.47
N LYS A 238 38.48 31.10 -9.61
CA LYS A 238 37.43 30.24 -9.05
C LYS A 238 37.63 28.87 -9.71
N PHE A 239 38.57 28.12 -9.17
CA PHE A 239 38.94 26.79 -9.59
C PHE A 239 37.76 25.88 -9.22
N ASN A 240 36.81 25.80 -10.13
CA ASN A 240 36.07 24.60 -10.50
C ASN A 240 35.78 23.63 -9.34
N ASP A 241 34.91 24.00 -8.41
CA ASP A 241 34.26 23.08 -7.45
C ASP A 241 33.18 22.21 -8.13
N SER A 242 33.44 21.77 -9.35
CA SER A 242 32.55 20.88 -10.12
C SER A 242 32.93 19.41 -9.96
N SER A 243 34.10 19.09 -9.37
CA SER A 243 34.57 17.71 -9.21
C SER A 243 34.07 17.01 -7.94
N ASN A 244 33.50 17.74 -6.97
CA ASN A 244 32.96 17.14 -5.74
C ASN A 244 31.48 16.73 -5.82
N ASN A 245 30.77 17.05 -6.90
CA ASN A 245 29.34 16.72 -7.02
C ASN A 245 29.06 15.25 -7.43
N TYR A 246 30.08 14.47 -7.77
CA TYR A 246 29.89 13.08 -8.20
C TYR A 246 29.58 12.12 -7.03
N TYR A 247 29.94 12.49 -5.80
CA TYR A 247 29.76 11.65 -4.60
C TYR A 247 28.66 12.12 -3.64
N ARG A 248 27.92 13.19 -3.94
CA ARG A 248 26.77 13.55 -3.10
C ARG A 248 25.59 12.66 -3.47
N PRO A 249 25.10 11.77 -2.58
CA PRO A 249 23.85 11.05 -2.82
C PRO A 249 22.75 12.11 -2.98
N LEU A 250 22.25 12.27 -4.21
CA LEU A 250 21.18 13.20 -4.55
C LEU A 250 20.05 13.03 -3.54
N SER A 251 19.91 13.98 -2.63
CA SER A 251 18.81 14.01 -1.67
C SER A 251 17.54 14.23 -2.47
N VAL A 252 16.70 13.21 -2.54
CA VAL A 252 15.36 13.33 -3.11
C VAL A 252 14.53 14.04 -2.05
N PRO A 253 14.01 15.25 -2.31
CA PRO A 253 13.19 15.94 -1.34
C PRO A 253 11.96 15.09 -0.97
N ILE A 254 11.64 15.04 0.32
CA ILE A 254 10.42 14.44 0.88
C ILE A 254 9.16 14.80 0.09
N PRO A 255 8.93 16.04 -0.41
CA PRO A 255 7.74 16.35 -1.19
C PRO A 255 7.58 15.51 -2.47
N ILE A 256 8.66 15.05 -3.11
CA ILE A 256 8.56 14.20 -4.30
C ILE A 256 7.95 12.84 -3.93
N CYS A 257 8.30 12.28 -2.78
CA CYS A 257 7.73 11.02 -2.30
C CYS A 257 6.23 11.16 -2.03
N VAL A 258 5.82 12.26 -1.40
CA VAL A 258 4.41 12.57 -1.12
C VAL A 258 3.63 12.74 -2.42
N MET A 259 4.17 13.47 -3.40
CA MET A 259 3.53 13.65 -4.70
C MET A 259 3.32 12.32 -5.43
N ILE A 260 4.32 11.43 -5.42
CA ILE A 260 4.20 10.09 -6.04
C ILE A 260 3.07 9.29 -5.39
N LEU A 261 2.98 9.29 -4.05
CA LEU A 261 1.92 8.59 -3.34
C LEU A 261 0.54 9.16 -3.67
N ILE A 262 0.39 10.49 -3.68
CA ILE A 262 -0.89 11.14 -4.02
C ILE A 262 -1.31 10.80 -5.45
N THR A 263 -0.40 10.89 -6.43
CA THR A 263 -0.71 10.54 -7.81
C THR A 263 -1.07 9.06 -7.96
N TYR A 264 -0.37 8.17 -7.26
CA TYR A 264 -0.68 6.74 -7.26
C TYR A 264 -2.06 6.44 -6.67
N MET A 265 -2.42 7.11 -5.57
CA MET A 265 -3.74 6.99 -4.95
C MET A 265 -4.85 7.53 -5.86
N ALA A 266 -4.64 8.67 -6.51
CA ALA A 266 -5.60 9.22 -7.47
C ALA A 266 -5.81 8.27 -8.66
N PHE A 267 -4.74 7.65 -9.17
CA PHE A 267 -4.82 6.64 -10.23
C PHE A 267 -5.64 5.42 -9.80
N GLY A 268 -5.38 4.88 -8.60
CA GLY A 268 -6.17 3.80 -8.03
C GLY A 268 -7.64 4.19 -7.89
N ALA A 269 -7.92 5.41 -7.41
CA ALA A 269 -9.28 5.88 -7.23
C ALA A 269 -10.06 5.94 -8.55
N LEU A 270 -9.43 6.37 -9.64
CA LEU A 270 -10.05 6.37 -10.98
C LEU A 270 -10.37 4.94 -11.47
N ILE A 271 -9.46 3.99 -11.24
CA ILE A 271 -9.68 2.58 -11.61
C ILE A 271 -10.90 2.01 -10.89
N PHE A 272 -10.97 2.14 -9.56
CA PHE A 272 -12.06 1.57 -8.78
C PHE A 272 -13.38 2.32 -8.97
N HIS A 273 -13.34 3.62 -9.23
CA HIS A 273 -14.53 4.37 -9.61
C HIS A 273 -15.14 3.83 -10.92
N TYR A 274 -14.30 3.49 -11.90
CA TYR A 274 -14.77 2.94 -13.17
C TYR A 274 -15.27 1.48 -13.03
N ILE A 275 -14.59 0.65 -12.25
CA ILE A 275 -14.91 -0.79 -12.15
C ILE A 275 -16.06 -1.07 -11.17
N GLU A 276 -16.05 -0.45 -9.99
CA GLU A 276 -16.99 -0.74 -8.90
C GLU A 276 -18.10 0.30 -8.75
N HIS A 277 -18.01 1.42 -9.50
CA HIS A 277 -18.98 2.53 -9.43
C HIS A 277 -19.14 3.14 -8.03
N TRP A 278 -18.11 3.06 -7.18
CA TRP A 278 -18.07 3.73 -5.88
C TRP A 278 -17.87 5.22 -6.03
N ASP A 279 -18.24 6.00 -5.02
CA ASP A 279 -17.95 7.44 -5.01
C ASP A 279 -16.44 7.70 -4.99
N VAL A 280 -16.02 8.85 -5.52
CA VAL A 280 -14.59 9.22 -5.58
C VAL A 280 -13.96 9.22 -4.18
N LEU A 281 -14.69 9.69 -3.15
CA LEU A 281 -14.19 9.69 -1.78
C LEU A 281 -14.02 8.27 -1.24
N GLU A 282 -14.96 7.37 -1.53
CA GLU A 282 -14.88 5.95 -1.15
C GLU A 282 -13.70 5.26 -1.83
N CYS A 283 -13.43 5.60 -3.10
CA CYS A 283 -12.29 5.08 -3.86
C CYS A 283 -10.95 5.54 -3.27
N ILE A 284 -10.83 6.83 -2.93
CA ILE A 284 -9.64 7.38 -2.25
C ILE A 284 -9.45 6.72 -0.88
N TYR A 285 -10.53 6.56 -0.12
CA TYR A 285 -10.52 5.91 1.20
C TYR A 285 -10.07 4.44 1.10
N PHE A 286 -10.59 3.69 0.13
CA PHE A 286 -10.15 2.32 -0.15
C PHE A 286 -8.66 2.28 -0.50
N CYS A 287 -8.19 3.15 -1.40
CA CYS A 287 -6.80 3.22 -1.79
C CYS A 287 -5.87 3.53 -0.60
N PHE A 288 -6.25 4.49 0.24
CA PHE A 288 -5.47 4.87 1.43
C PHE A 288 -5.39 3.74 2.45
N THR A 289 -6.53 3.16 2.82
CA THR A 289 -6.59 2.10 3.85
C THR A 289 -5.91 0.81 3.41
N SER A 290 -5.88 0.55 2.10
CA SER A 290 -5.18 -0.59 1.51
C SER A 290 -3.66 -0.42 1.53
N LEU A 291 -3.16 0.76 1.09
CA LEU A 291 -1.72 1.05 1.06
C LEU A 291 -1.13 1.26 2.46
N GLY A 292 -1.92 1.83 3.37
CA GLY A 292 -1.55 1.99 4.77
C GLY A 292 -1.61 0.67 5.56
N THR A 293 -1.98 -0.45 4.94
CA THR A 293 -2.18 -1.75 5.60
C THR A 293 -3.15 -1.70 6.78
N ILE A 294 -4.10 -0.76 6.75
CA ILE A 294 -5.13 -0.59 7.80
C ILE A 294 -6.26 -1.59 7.58
N GLY A 295 -6.72 -1.71 6.32
CA GLY A 295 -7.61 -2.77 5.88
C GLY A 295 -8.93 -2.91 6.65
N PHE A 296 -9.63 -1.81 6.94
CA PHE A 296 -10.91 -1.86 7.68
C PHE A 296 -11.96 -2.82 7.11
N GLY A 297 -11.94 -3.06 5.79
CA GLY A 297 -12.75 -4.10 5.18
C GLY A 297 -14.21 -3.76 4.93
N ASN A 298 -14.62 -2.54 5.26
CA ASN A 298 -15.93 -1.99 4.95
C ASN A 298 -16.15 -1.80 3.43
N LEU A 299 -15.08 -1.48 2.72
CA LEU A 299 -15.04 -1.37 1.26
C LEU A 299 -14.03 -2.40 0.72
N ALA A 300 -14.52 -3.31 -0.11
CA ALA A 300 -13.71 -4.33 -0.77
C ALA A 300 -14.34 -4.69 -2.13
N PRO A 301 -13.52 -4.93 -3.16
CA PRO A 301 -13.99 -5.17 -4.53
C PRO A 301 -14.81 -6.46 -4.62
N LYS A 302 -15.94 -6.39 -5.34
CA LYS A 302 -16.90 -7.47 -5.52
C LYS A 302 -16.97 -7.83 -7.00
N GLY A 303 -16.15 -8.79 -7.38
CA GLY A 303 -16.10 -9.31 -8.74
C GLY A 303 -14.71 -9.86 -9.08
N ASN A 304 -14.65 -10.80 -10.01
CA ASN A 304 -13.38 -11.44 -10.36
C ASN A 304 -12.37 -10.41 -10.92
N ILE A 305 -12.85 -9.54 -11.83
CA ILE A 305 -12.01 -8.52 -12.47
C ILE A 305 -11.52 -7.50 -11.44
N SER A 306 -12.40 -7.03 -10.56
CA SER A 306 -12.05 -6.04 -9.54
C SER A 306 -11.13 -6.59 -8.46
N GLN A 307 -11.27 -7.87 -8.09
CA GLN A 307 -10.37 -8.56 -7.16
C GLN A 307 -8.96 -8.71 -7.71
N TYR A 308 -8.81 -9.07 -9.00
CA TYR A 308 -7.50 -9.09 -9.65
C TYR A 308 -6.90 -7.69 -9.78
N ALA A 309 -7.72 -6.70 -10.16
CA ALA A 309 -7.28 -5.31 -10.24
C ALA A 309 -6.79 -4.79 -8.87
N ALA A 310 -7.51 -5.09 -7.80
CA ALA A 310 -7.09 -4.78 -6.43
C ALA A 310 -5.83 -5.52 -6.02
N SER A 311 -5.70 -6.79 -6.36
CA SER A 311 -4.49 -7.55 -6.05
C SER A 311 -3.25 -6.96 -6.74
N ALA A 312 -3.37 -6.60 -8.01
CA ALA A 312 -2.31 -5.94 -8.76
C ALA A 312 -1.99 -4.54 -8.18
N TYR A 313 -3.02 -3.75 -7.87
CA TYR A 313 -2.87 -2.43 -7.27
C TYR A 313 -2.18 -2.47 -5.90
N ILE A 314 -2.54 -3.43 -5.03
CA ILE A 314 -1.92 -3.60 -3.72
C ILE A 314 -0.45 -4.01 -3.89
N LEU A 315 -0.16 -4.97 -4.76
CA LEU A 315 1.21 -5.46 -4.96
C LEU A 315 2.14 -4.33 -5.43
N VAL A 316 1.75 -3.61 -6.49
CA VAL A 316 2.51 -2.46 -7.00
C VAL A 316 2.57 -1.34 -5.96
N GLY A 317 1.47 -1.08 -5.27
CA GLY A 317 1.37 -0.04 -4.27
C GLY A 317 2.31 -0.25 -3.09
N MET A 318 2.44 -1.49 -2.62
CA MET A 318 3.39 -1.86 -1.57
C MET A 318 4.84 -1.64 -2.01
N ALA A 319 5.17 -1.83 -3.29
CA ALA A 319 6.49 -1.49 -3.82
C ALA A 319 6.74 0.03 -3.83
N VAL A 320 5.73 0.83 -4.19
CA VAL A 320 5.81 2.31 -4.14
C VAL A 320 5.99 2.78 -2.69
N VAL A 321 5.22 2.25 -1.75
CA VAL A 321 5.35 2.56 -0.31
C VAL A 321 6.74 2.18 0.20
N ALA A 322 7.25 0.99 -0.15
CA ALA A 322 8.59 0.56 0.23
C ALA A 322 9.69 1.47 -0.31
N MET A 323 9.56 1.94 -1.57
CA MET A 323 10.46 2.93 -2.14
C MET A 323 10.42 4.24 -1.34
N CYS A 324 9.23 4.77 -1.07
CA CYS A 324 9.06 6.00 -0.30
C CYS A 324 9.68 5.86 1.09
N PHE A 325 9.46 4.73 1.78
CA PHE A 325 10.08 4.44 3.07
C PHE A 325 11.61 4.44 2.97
N SER A 326 12.20 3.75 1.98
CA SER A 326 13.64 3.73 1.76
C SER A 326 14.22 5.13 1.52
N LEU A 327 13.54 5.97 0.73
CA LEU A 327 13.97 7.34 0.46
C LEU A 327 13.90 8.21 1.73
N ILE A 328 12.77 8.16 2.46
CA ILE A 328 12.57 8.90 3.71
C ILE A 328 13.60 8.47 4.75
N GLN A 329 13.85 7.18 4.92
CA GLN A 329 14.85 6.64 5.84
C GLN A 329 16.23 7.23 5.55
N THR A 330 16.64 7.32 4.26
CA THR A 330 17.94 7.90 3.92
C THR A 330 18.05 9.39 4.23
N GLU A 331 16.98 10.17 4.08
CA GLU A 331 16.98 11.60 4.45
C GLU A 331 16.90 11.79 5.97
N LEU A 332 16.12 10.97 6.68
CA LEU A 332 16.03 10.99 8.14
C LEU A 332 17.39 10.73 8.78
N ILE A 333 18.14 9.73 8.30
CA ILE A 333 19.49 9.43 8.80
C ILE A 333 20.44 10.61 8.57
N LYS A 334 20.35 11.28 7.40
CA LYS A 334 21.16 12.48 7.12
C LYS A 334 20.78 13.64 8.04
N TRP A 335 19.49 13.86 8.26
CA TRP A 335 18.98 14.88 9.16
C TRP A 335 19.44 14.62 10.60
N LEU A 336 19.26 13.39 11.10
CA LEU A 336 19.75 12.97 12.42
C LEU A 336 21.25 13.16 12.56
N ARG A 337 22.07 12.85 11.54
CA ARG A 337 23.52 13.10 11.60
C ARG A 337 23.85 14.59 11.61
N LYS A 338 23.07 15.42 10.91
CA LYS A 338 23.26 16.87 10.85
C LYS A 338 22.94 17.55 12.19
N TYR A 339 21.93 17.07 12.91
CA TYR A 339 21.45 17.67 14.17
C TYR A 339 21.91 16.93 15.43
N GLY A 340 22.26 15.65 15.34
CA GLY A 340 22.62 14.79 16.47
C GLY A 340 24.12 14.62 16.73
N VAL A 341 25.00 15.27 15.98
CA VAL A 341 26.47 15.19 16.17
C VAL A 341 27.04 16.43 16.86
N GLN A 342 26.21 17.40 17.26
CA GLN A 342 26.70 18.57 18.01
C GLN A 342 26.73 18.38 19.55
N ASP A 343 26.09 17.35 20.12
CA ASP A 343 25.94 17.21 21.59
C ASP A 343 26.79 16.11 22.26
N GLN A 344 27.74 15.45 21.58
CA GLN A 344 28.51 14.33 22.17
C GLN A 344 30.04 14.37 21.95
N LEU A 345 30.61 15.52 21.56
CA LEU A 345 32.07 15.69 21.39
C LEU A 345 32.70 16.74 22.30
N ALA A 346 32.02 17.08 23.41
CA ALA A 346 32.53 17.96 24.45
C ALA A 346 32.48 17.33 25.85
N SER A 347 32.93 16.07 26.00
CA SER A 347 33.58 15.59 27.25
C SER A 347 34.05 14.12 27.14
N PRO A 348 35.20 13.83 26.49
CA PRO A 348 35.85 12.55 26.65
C PRO A 348 37.01 12.69 27.66
N THR A 349 36.79 12.56 28.97
CA THR A 349 37.89 12.25 29.90
C THR A 349 37.59 11.63 31.26
N GLU A 350 36.36 11.48 31.78
CA GLU A 350 36.21 11.09 33.22
C GLU A 350 35.58 9.71 33.53
N ASP A 351 34.91 9.02 32.60
CA ASP A 351 34.19 7.79 32.96
C ASP A 351 34.99 6.47 32.84
N LEU A 352 36.28 6.53 32.47
CA LEU A 352 37.12 5.33 32.31
C LEU A 352 37.86 4.89 33.60
N ALA A 353 37.67 5.59 34.73
CA ALA A 353 38.37 5.30 35.99
C ALA A 353 37.53 4.58 37.06
N LEU A 354 36.22 4.35 36.85
CA LEU A 354 35.32 3.89 37.93
C LEU A 354 34.78 2.46 37.81
N VAL A 355 35.24 1.63 36.86
CA VAL A 355 34.76 0.24 36.71
C VAL A 355 35.88 -0.81 36.93
N SER A 356 36.94 -0.46 37.64
CA SER A 356 37.92 -1.44 38.16
C SER A 356 38.01 -1.41 39.68
N VAL A 357 36.98 -1.93 40.35
CA VAL A 357 37.08 -2.60 41.67
C VAL A 357 36.08 -3.74 41.69
#